data_AF-M0AWB3-F1
#
_entry.id   AF-M0AWB3-F1
#
_cell.length_a   1.000
_cell.length_b   1.000
_cell.length_c   1.000
_cell.angle_alpha   90.00
_cell.angle_beta   90.00
_cell.angle_gamma   90.00
#
_symmetry.space_group_name_H-M   'P 1'
#
loop_
_entity.id
_entity.type
_entity.pdbx_description
1 polymer ?
#
loop_
_entity_poly.entity_id
_entity_poly.type
_entity_poly.pdbx_seq_one_letter_code
_entity_poly.pdbx_strand_id
1 'polypeptide(L)'
;MERRKILLGSGAALATALAGCSSSETDDGSGNGTDDDGSTGSSGNGSDSGNGSDSDSSSSADVPGFDSDGFELSSSDLTVMELDRSGDTVDVLVSTEVTETEALYAELESVAADIAAAITDPDRFKDEIDTVSWVLEHDDNRVVGLYVDVSWVVDYIEDEISRDELVDKMIDSAH
;
A
#
# COMPACT_ATOMS: atom_id res chain seq x y z
N MET A 1 -28.96 27.89 43.44
CA MET A 1 -29.13 28.99 42.48
C MET A 1 -28.32 28.66 41.24
N GLU A 2 -28.97 28.02 40.29
CA GLU A 2 -28.44 27.69 38.98
C GLU A 2 -28.56 28.94 38.09
N ARG A 3 -27.50 29.29 37.36
CA ARG A 3 -27.59 30.27 36.27
C ARG A 3 -27.45 29.52 34.96
N ARG A 4 -28.53 28.85 34.57
CA ARG A 4 -28.73 28.27 33.24
C ARG A 4 -28.78 29.43 32.24
N LYS A 5 -27.86 29.46 31.27
CA LYS A 5 -28.00 30.28 30.07
C LYS A 5 -28.65 29.42 28.99
N ILE A 6 -29.89 29.77 28.69
CA ILE A 6 -30.61 29.38 27.50
C ILE A 6 -30.25 30.43 26.42
N LEU A 7 -29.90 29.96 25.22
CA LEU A 7 -30.05 30.66 23.95
C LEU A 7 -30.15 29.54 22.89
N LEU A 8 -31.35 29.21 22.39
CA LEU A 8 -31.97 29.83 21.20
C LEU A 8 -30.91 30.03 20.09
N GLY A 9 -30.98 29.40 18.92
CA GLY A 9 -32.07 28.69 18.27
C GLY A 9 -31.76 28.57 16.78
N SER A 10 -32.72 28.01 16.05
CA SER A 10 -32.87 28.07 14.59
C SER A 10 -31.97 27.15 13.77
N GLY A 11 -32.57 26.00 13.40
CA GLY A 11 -32.04 25.08 12.41
C GLY A 11 -31.96 25.68 11.01
N ALA A 12 -30.92 25.28 10.28
CA ALA A 12 -30.88 25.35 8.83
C ALA A 12 -31.26 23.97 8.29
N ALA A 13 -32.37 23.92 7.57
CA ALA A 13 -32.82 22.74 6.84
C ALA A 13 -31.76 22.35 5.80
N LEU A 14 -31.35 21.08 5.82
CA LEU A 14 -30.49 20.47 4.81
C LEU A 14 -31.32 20.28 3.54
N ALA A 15 -31.25 21.26 2.63
CA ALA A 15 -31.85 21.15 1.31
C ALA A 15 -30.85 20.49 0.34
N THR A 16 -31.11 19.21 0.05
CA THR A 16 -30.44 18.46 -1.02
C THR A 16 -30.82 19.07 -2.37
N ALA A 17 -29.88 19.75 -3.01
CA ALA A 17 -29.97 20.10 -4.43
C ALA A 17 -29.11 19.11 -5.23
N LEU A 18 -29.75 18.07 -5.75
CA LEU A 18 -29.21 17.25 -6.84
C LEU A 18 -29.29 18.08 -8.13
N ALA A 19 -28.15 18.58 -8.58
CA ALA A 19 -27.95 19.01 -9.96
C ALA A 19 -26.64 18.40 -10.45
N GLY A 20 -26.78 17.20 -11.02
CA GLY A 20 -25.77 16.68 -11.93
C GLY A 20 -25.87 17.38 -13.29
N CYS A 21 -24.82 17.12 -14.08
CA CYS A 21 -24.72 17.32 -15.52
C CYS A 21 -24.16 18.67 -16.01
N SER A 22 -22.94 18.56 -16.53
CA SER A 22 -22.51 19.09 -17.82
C SER A 22 -22.13 20.57 -17.90
N SER A 23 -20.83 20.81 -18.00
CA SER A 23 -20.18 21.29 -19.23
C SER A 23 -18.89 22.00 -18.85
N SER A 24 -17.79 21.27 -18.96
CA SER A 24 -16.49 21.85 -19.32
C SER A 24 -16.67 22.55 -20.66
N GLU A 25 -16.45 23.86 -20.74
CA GLU A 25 -15.96 24.67 -21.88
C GLU A 25 -16.15 26.17 -21.58
N THR A 26 -15.05 26.87 -21.30
CA THR A 26 -14.63 28.23 -21.77
C THR A 26 -13.77 28.94 -20.72
N ASP A 27 -12.45 28.80 -20.84
CA ASP A 27 -11.49 29.79 -20.33
C ASP A 27 -11.04 30.66 -21.51
N ASP A 28 -11.25 31.96 -21.32
CA ASP A 28 -11.12 33.04 -22.30
C ASP A 28 -9.66 33.53 -22.29
N GLY A 29 -8.83 32.92 -23.14
CA GLY A 29 -7.44 33.31 -23.37
C GLY A 29 -7.28 34.08 -24.68
N SER A 30 -7.54 35.38 -24.66
CA SER A 30 -7.32 36.28 -25.80
C SER A 30 -5.84 36.33 -26.21
N GLY A 31 -5.52 35.80 -27.39
CA GLY A 31 -4.18 35.82 -28.00
C GLY A 31 -4.26 35.82 -29.53
N ASN A 32 -3.87 36.95 -30.12
CA ASN A 32 -4.05 37.36 -31.51
C ASN A 32 -3.23 36.55 -32.54
N GLY A 33 -3.93 35.82 -33.42
CA GLY A 33 -3.71 35.67 -34.88
C GLY A 33 -2.39 35.09 -35.43
N THR A 34 -2.48 34.00 -36.21
CA THR A 34 -2.18 33.93 -37.67
C THR A 34 -2.35 32.47 -38.15
N ASP A 35 -3.07 32.33 -39.25
CA ASP A 35 -3.36 31.13 -40.04
C ASP A 35 -2.11 30.35 -40.51
N ASP A 36 -2.16 29.02 -40.48
CA ASP A 36 -1.50 28.18 -41.50
C ASP A 36 -2.26 26.86 -41.70
N ASP A 37 -2.56 26.60 -42.96
CA ASP A 37 -3.34 25.52 -43.57
C ASP A 37 -2.40 24.37 -43.96
N GLY A 38 -2.70 23.11 -43.62
CA GLY A 38 -1.73 22.04 -43.88
C GLY A 38 -2.13 20.58 -43.64
N SER A 39 -3.24 20.14 -44.24
CA SER A 39 -3.44 18.85 -44.93
C SER A 39 -2.78 17.51 -44.49
N THR A 40 -3.63 16.45 -44.56
CA THR A 40 -3.35 14.99 -44.78
C THR A 40 -2.80 14.21 -43.58
N GLY A 41 -3.39 13.11 -43.09
CA GLY A 41 -4.10 12.03 -43.76
C GLY A 41 -3.17 10.83 -43.91
N SER A 42 -3.15 9.90 -42.95
CA SER A 42 -2.60 8.55 -43.15
C SER A 42 -3.15 7.54 -42.13
N SER A 43 -3.93 6.61 -42.67
CA SER A 43 -4.38 5.36 -42.06
C SER A 43 -3.20 4.41 -41.81
N GLY A 44 -3.30 3.54 -40.81
CA GLY A 44 -2.53 2.29 -40.83
C GLY A 44 -2.20 1.65 -39.49
N ASN A 45 -3.06 0.71 -39.09
CA ASN A 45 -2.69 -0.67 -38.73
C ASN A 45 -1.65 -0.91 -37.62
N GLY A 46 -2.11 -1.52 -36.51
CA GLY A 46 -1.23 -2.16 -35.55
C GLY A 46 -2.00 -2.77 -34.39
N SER A 47 -2.74 -3.85 -34.65
CA SER A 47 -3.10 -4.80 -33.59
C SER A 47 -1.80 -5.34 -33.00
N ASP A 48 -1.50 -4.99 -31.75
CA ASP A 48 -0.52 -5.73 -30.97
C ASP A 48 -1.23 -6.38 -29.79
N SER A 49 -1.65 -7.61 -30.05
CA SER A 49 -1.97 -8.58 -29.01
C SER A 49 -0.68 -8.98 -28.31
N GLY A 50 -0.24 -8.16 -27.35
CA GLY A 50 0.80 -8.52 -26.40
C GLY A 50 0.24 -9.42 -25.31
N ASN A 51 0.02 -10.70 -25.63
CA ASN A 51 -0.17 -11.76 -24.65
C ASN A 51 1.19 -12.05 -24.01
N GLY A 52 1.55 -11.27 -22.98
CA GLY A 52 2.67 -11.52 -22.09
C GLY A 52 2.15 -11.85 -20.70
N SER A 53 1.56 -13.02 -20.53
CA SER A 53 1.50 -13.64 -19.19
C SER A 53 2.88 -14.22 -18.92
N ASP A 54 3.81 -13.33 -18.58
CA ASP A 54 5.09 -13.65 -17.96
C ASP A 54 4.77 -13.78 -16.47
N SER A 55 4.36 -14.97 -16.04
CA SER A 55 4.36 -15.32 -14.62
C SER A 55 5.80 -15.63 -14.23
N ASP A 56 6.63 -14.60 -14.22
CA ASP A 56 7.96 -14.58 -13.61
C ASP A 56 7.92 -13.51 -12.51
N SER A 57 6.94 -13.62 -11.60
CA SER A 57 6.84 -12.76 -10.42
C SER A 57 7.81 -13.25 -9.34
N SER A 58 9.08 -13.08 -9.61
CA SER A 58 10.08 -12.82 -8.58
C SER A 58 10.76 -11.53 -9.00
N SER A 59 10.00 -10.43 -9.01
CA SER A 59 10.61 -9.11 -9.03
C SER A 59 11.48 -9.03 -7.78
N SER A 60 12.78 -9.28 -7.94
CA SER A 60 13.79 -9.00 -6.93
C SER A 60 13.74 -7.48 -6.73
N ALA A 61 12.85 -7.00 -5.84
CA ALA A 61 12.74 -5.58 -5.60
C ALA A 61 14.07 -5.11 -5.03
N ASP A 62 14.55 -3.99 -5.57
CA ASP A 62 15.78 -3.33 -5.10
C ASP A 62 15.49 -2.68 -3.74
N VAL A 63 15.38 -3.52 -2.71
CA VAL A 63 15.15 -3.15 -1.31
C VAL A 63 16.53 -3.03 -0.64
N PRO A 64 16.96 -1.82 -0.25
CA PRO A 64 18.28 -1.62 0.33
C PRO A 64 18.46 -2.41 1.62
N GLY A 65 19.57 -3.15 1.71
CA GLY A 65 19.89 -3.94 2.88
C GLY A 65 19.07 -5.22 3.05
N PHE A 66 18.26 -5.57 2.05
CA PHE A 66 17.55 -6.84 1.94
C PHE A 66 18.18 -7.70 0.84
N ASP A 67 18.41 -8.97 1.12
CA ASP A 67 18.97 -9.95 0.18
C ASP A 67 17.84 -10.56 -0.66
N SER A 68 17.36 -9.82 -1.66
CA SER A 68 16.24 -10.24 -2.50
C SER A 68 16.57 -11.43 -3.41
N ASP A 69 17.83 -11.60 -3.78
CA ASP A 69 18.27 -12.71 -4.66
C ASP A 69 18.37 -14.06 -3.95
N GLY A 70 18.55 -14.07 -2.62
CA GLY A 70 18.63 -15.28 -1.79
C GLY A 70 17.43 -15.51 -0.89
N PHE A 71 16.41 -14.65 -0.96
CA PHE A 71 15.21 -14.75 -0.15
C PHE A 71 14.25 -15.82 -0.68
N GLU A 72 14.00 -16.83 0.13
CA GLU A 72 12.98 -17.85 -0.08
C GLU A 72 12.24 -18.08 1.24
N LEU A 73 10.92 -18.26 1.17
CA LEU A 73 10.16 -18.66 2.36
C LEU A 73 10.41 -20.13 2.68
N SER A 74 10.58 -20.43 3.96
CA SER A 74 10.65 -21.80 4.45
C SER A 74 9.27 -22.46 4.54
N SER A 75 8.19 -21.67 4.47
CA SER A 75 6.79 -22.15 4.52
C SER A 75 6.36 -22.79 3.21
N SER A 76 5.65 -23.91 3.30
CA SER A 76 4.98 -24.55 2.16
C SER A 76 3.56 -24.03 1.91
N ASP A 77 2.99 -23.32 2.89
CA ASP A 77 1.57 -22.99 2.94
C ASP A 77 1.29 -21.49 2.75
N LEU A 78 2.36 -20.69 2.68
CA LEU A 78 2.34 -19.29 2.24
C LEU A 78 3.21 -19.10 1.01
N THR A 79 2.81 -18.18 0.15
CA THR A 79 3.55 -17.79 -1.04
C THR A 79 3.63 -16.28 -1.12
N VAL A 80 4.85 -15.73 -1.20
CA VAL A 80 5.02 -14.30 -1.53
C VAL A 80 4.64 -14.12 -3.00
N MET A 81 3.60 -13.35 -3.24
CA MET A 81 3.12 -13.03 -4.58
C MET A 81 3.83 -11.81 -5.15
N GLU A 82 4.09 -10.82 -4.28
CA GLU A 82 4.69 -9.56 -4.64
C GLU A 82 5.55 -9.05 -3.48
N LEU A 83 6.72 -8.54 -3.84
CA LEU A 83 7.58 -7.76 -2.97
C LEU A 83 8.02 -6.58 -3.84
N ASP A 84 7.56 -5.37 -3.50
CA ASP A 84 7.83 -4.15 -4.26
C ASP A 84 8.30 -3.03 -3.32
N ARG A 85 9.10 -2.11 -3.86
CA ARG A 85 9.51 -0.91 -3.14
C ARG A 85 8.97 0.32 -3.85
N SER A 86 8.17 1.08 -3.11
CA SER A 86 7.65 2.38 -3.52
C SER A 86 8.17 3.48 -2.60
N GLY A 87 9.33 4.05 -2.97
CA GLY A 87 9.99 5.08 -2.17
C GLY A 87 10.57 4.51 -0.87
N ASP A 88 10.13 5.05 0.26
CA ASP A 88 10.48 4.59 1.62
C ASP A 88 9.57 3.46 2.13
N THR A 89 8.62 2.98 1.32
CA THR A 89 7.71 1.90 1.67
C THR A 89 8.05 0.61 0.92
N VAL A 90 8.06 -0.51 1.64
CA VAL A 90 8.12 -1.86 1.05
C VAL A 90 6.74 -2.50 1.17
N ASP A 91 6.16 -2.89 0.05
CA ASP A 91 4.91 -3.64 -0.01
C ASP A 91 5.20 -5.13 -0.19
N VAL A 92 4.59 -5.95 0.67
CA VAL A 92 4.73 -7.40 0.66
C VAL A 92 3.34 -8.02 0.61
N LEU A 93 3.05 -8.70 -0.50
CA LEU A 93 1.82 -9.44 -0.70
C LEU A 93 2.07 -10.94 -0.53
N VAL A 94 1.33 -11.56 0.37
CA VAL A 94 1.44 -12.99 0.66
C VAL A 94 0.06 -13.64 0.51
N SER A 95 0.00 -14.75 -0.22
CA SER A 95 -1.19 -15.61 -0.28
C SER A 95 -1.03 -16.81 0.64
N THR A 96 -2.14 -17.26 1.23
CA THR A 96 -2.22 -18.49 2.02
C THR A 96 -3.45 -19.31 1.68
N GLU A 97 -3.32 -20.64 1.79
CA GLU A 97 -4.44 -21.59 1.77
C GLU A 97 -4.83 -22.05 3.20
N VAL A 98 -4.12 -21.57 4.22
CA VAL A 98 -4.33 -21.97 5.62
C VAL A 98 -5.54 -21.25 6.20
N THR A 99 -6.53 -22.03 6.63
CA THR A 99 -7.74 -21.50 7.30
C THR A 99 -7.73 -21.72 8.81
N GLU A 100 -6.86 -22.61 9.30
CA GLU A 100 -6.72 -22.92 10.72
C GLU A 100 -5.87 -21.88 11.43
N THR A 101 -6.48 -21.13 12.35
CA THR A 101 -5.85 -19.98 13.00
C THR A 101 -4.52 -20.30 13.68
N GLU A 102 -4.43 -21.39 14.45
CA GLU A 102 -3.19 -21.77 15.14
C GLU A 102 -2.07 -22.16 14.15
N ALA A 103 -2.44 -22.83 13.05
CA ALA A 103 -1.49 -23.17 12.00
C ALA A 103 -1.02 -21.90 11.27
N LEU A 104 -1.94 -20.99 10.93
CA LEU A 104 -1.61 -19.73 10.29
C LEU A 104 -0.64 -18.90 11.15
N TYR A 105 -0.86 -18.81 12.46
CA TYR A 105 0.06 -18.10 13.35
C TYR A 105 1.47 -18.70 13.33
N ALA A 106 1.59 -20.02 13.37
CA ALA A 106 2.90 -20.68 13.34
C ALA A 106 3.64 -20.43 12.01
N GLU A 107 2.90 -20.47 10.89
CA GLU A 107 3.48 -20.20 9.59
C GLU A 107 3.90 -18.72 9.44
N LEU A 108 3.09 -17.77 9.93
CA LEU A 108 3.43 -16.35 9.94
C LEU A 108 4.67 -16.05 10.79
N GLU A 109 4.86 -16.76 11.91
CA GLU A 109 6.06 -16.65 12.73
C GLU A 109 7.31 -17.11 11.95
N SER A 110 7.21 -18.22 11.20
CA SER A 110 8.30 -18.68 10.33
C SER A 110 8.62 -17.66 9.23
N VAL A 111 7.59 -17.14 8.55
CA VAL A 111 7.75 -16.15 7.48
C VAL A 111 8.41 -14.87 8.01
N ALA A 112 7.99 -14.39 9.18
CA ALA A 112 8.61 -13.23 9.82
C ALA A 112 10.10 -13.47 10.12
N ALA A 113 10.47 -14.68 10.54
CA ALA A 113 11.86 -15.06 10.76
C ALA A 113 12.67 -15.12 9.46
N ASP A 114 12.10 -15.67 8.38
CA ASP A 114 12.74 -15.72 7.06
C ASP A 114 12.99 -14.30 6.51
N ILE A 115 12.00 -13.41 6.60
CA ILE A 115 12.12 -12.00 6.18
C ILE A 115 13.21 -11.29 7.00
N ALA A 116 13.20 -11.46 8.33
CA ALA A 116 14.21 -10.87 9.19
C ALA A 116 15.63 -11.37 8.86
N ALA A 117 15.79 -12.64 8.48
CA ALA A 117 17.06 -13.21 8.08
C ALA A 117 17.57 -12.67 6.73
N ALA A 118 16.65 -12.30 5.83
CA ALA A 118 16.99 -11.68 4.56
C ALA A 118 17.42 -10.21 4.68
N ILE A 119 17.15 -9.53 5.81
CA ILE A 119 17.71 -8.21 6.08
C ILE A 119 19.18 -8.36 6.49
N THR A 120 20.09 -8.25 5.52
CA THR A 120 21.54 -8.42 5.71
C THR A 120 22.27 -7.16 6.14
N ASP A 121 21.70 -5.99 5.86
CA ASP A 121 22.22 -4.68 6.29
C ASP A 121 21.08 -3.87 6.96
N PRO A 122 20.85 -4.09 8.27
CA PRO A 122 19.72 -3.48 8.97
C PRO A 122 19.86 -1.97 9.12
N ASP A 123 21.08 -1.42 9.17
CA ASP A 123 21.30 0.02 9.24
C ASP A 123 20.86 0.66 7.92
N ARG A 124 21.31 0.11 6.79
CA ARG A 124 20.89 0.59 5.47
C ARG A 124 19.39 0.41 5.23
N PHE A 125 18.80 -0.68 5.69
CA PHE A 125 17.37 -0.90 5.59
C PHE A 125 16.58 0.18 6.34
N LYS A 126 16.95 0.47 7.59
CA LYS A 126 16.28 1.48 8.43
C LYS A 126 16.48 2.92 7.96
N ASP A 127 17.62 3.24 7.34
CA ASP A 127 17.88 4.58 6.79
C ASP A 127 17.07 4.87 5.52
N GLU A 128 16.68 3.84 4.78
CA GLU A 128 16.06 3.97 3.45
C GLU A 128 14.59 3.54 3.39
N ILE A 129 14.14 2.75 4.37
CA ILE A 129 12.79 2.21 4.47
C ILE A 129 12.17 2.69 5.79
N ASP A 130 11.10 3.49 5.68
CA ASP A 130 10.33 3.97 6.83
C ASP A 130 9.19 3.01 7.17
N THR A 131 8.58 2.36 6.16
CA THR A 131 7.36 1.57 6.34
C THR A 131 7.43 0.23 5.62
N VAL A 132 6.95 -0.82 6.28
CA VAL A 132 6.66 -2.12 5.68
C VAL A 132 5.14 -2.34 5.71
N SER A 133 4.56 -2.43 4.52
CA SER A 133 3.16 -2.75 4.27
C SER A 133 3.07 -4.24 3.95
N TRP A 134 2.34 -4.99 4.77
CA TRP A 134 2.22 -6.44 4.63
C TRP A 134 0.76 -6.83 4.48
N VAL A 135 0.44 -7.57 3.43
CA VAL A 135 -0.92 -7.97 3.07
C VAL A 135 -0.99 -9.48 2.97
N LEU A 136 -1.96 -10.07 3.67
CA LEU A 136 -2.30 -11.48 3.55
C LEU A 136 -3.60 -11.64 2.77
N GLU A 137 -3.57 -12.48 1.74
CA GLU A 137 -4.73 -12.86 0.95
C GLU A 137 -5.04 -14.36 1.11
N HIS A 138 -6.32 -14.68 1.03
CA HIS A 138 -6.83 -16.04 0.92
C HIS A 138 -7.93 -16.05 -0.14
N ASP A 139 -7.83 -16.90 -1.16
CA ASP A 139 -8.72 -16.92 -2.33
C ASP A 139 -8.92 -15.52 -2.96
N ASP A 140 -7.84 -14.77 -3.23
CA ASP A 140 -7.88 -13.41 -3.80
C ASP A 140 -8.64 -12.37 -2.94
N ASN A 141 -8.92 -12.69 -1.67
CA ASN A 141 -9.54 -11.77 -0.73
C ASN A 141 -8.52 -11.40 0.35
N ARG A 142 -8.28 -10.08 0.51
CA ARG A 142 -7.50 -9.54 1.63
C ARG A 142 -8.14 -9.92 2.96
N VAL A 143 -7.41 -10.71 3.75
CA VAL A 143 -7.84 -11.15 5.08
C VAL A 143 -7.13 -10.37 6.18
N VAL A 144 -5.87 -10.00 5.97
CA VAL A 144 -5.08 -9.20 6.93
C VAL A 144 -4.31 -8.11 6.20
N GLY A 145 -4.21 -6.94 6.82
CA GLY A 145 -3.34 -5.86 6.40
C GLY A 145 -2.60 -5.32 7.62
N LEU A 146 -1.28 -5.30 7.56
CA LEU A 146 -0.42 -4.78 8.60
C LEU A 146 0.42 -3.65 8.01
N TYR A 147 0.49 -2.53 8.72
CA TYR A 147 1.38 -1.44 8.42
C TYR A 147 2.34 -1.32 9.60
N VAL A 148 3.62 -1.49 9.31
CA VAL A 148 4.68 -1.50 10.32
C VAL A 148 5.65 -0.38 10.00
N ASP A 149 5.63 0.66 10.83
CA ASP A 149 6.68 1.67 10.82
C ASP A 149 7.96 1.04 11.37
N VAL A 150 9.05 1.15 10.62
CA VAL A 150 10.33 0.55 10.95
C VAL A 150 10.86 1.13 12.26
N SER A 151 10.59 2.41 12.57
CA SER A 151 10.98 3.02 13.84
C SER A 151 10.38 2.32 15.05
N TRP A 152 9.12 1.86 14.99
CA TRP A 152 8.50 1.17 16.11
C TRP A 152 9.17 -0.19 16.37
N VAL A 153 9.62 -0.86 15.31
CA VAL A 153 10.37 -2.11 15.43
C VAL A 153 11.74 -1.84 16.07
N VAL A 154 12.39 -0.73 15.72
CA VAL A 154 13.64 -0.31 16.37
C VAL A 154 13.42 -0.04 17.84
N ASP A 155 12.44 0.80 18.19
CA ASP A 155 12.09 1.12 19.59
C ASP A 155 11.82 -0.15 20.40
N TYR A 156 11.17 -1.17 19.81
CA TYR A 156 10.91 -2.44 20.48
C TYR A 156 12.19 -3.25 20.70
N ILE A 157 13.09 -3.33 19.70
CA ILE A 157 14.37 -4.03 19.82
C ILE A 157 15.29 -3.35 20.86
N GLU A 158 15.20 -2.03 20.97
CA GLU A 158 15.95 -1.22 21.94
C GLU A 158 15.31 -1.20 23.34
N ASP A 159 14.25 -1.99 23.57
CA ASP A 159 13.47 -2.05 24.83
C ASP A 159 12.87 -0.68 25.22
N GLU A 160 12.71 0.26 24.28
CA GLU A 160 12.08 1.57 24.50
C GLU A 160 10.55 1.48 24.57
N ILE A 161 9.95 0.56 23.79
CA ILE A 161 8.53 0.22 23.85
C ILE A 161 8.32 -1.27 24.14
N SER A 162 7.22 -1.59 24.82
CA SER A 162 6.84 -2.98 25.06
C SER A 162 6.22 -3.63 23.82
N ARG A 163 6.20 -4.97 23.77
CA ARG A 163 5.50 -5.72 22.71
C ARG A 163 4.02 -5.30 22.60
N ASP A 164 3.36 -5.13 23.73
CA ASP A 164 1.94 -4.76 23.75
C ASP A 164 1.73 -3.34 23.19
N GLU A 165 2.67 -2.43 23.43
CA GLU A 165 2.65 -1.07 22.86
C GLU A 165 2.95 -1.08 21.35
N LEU A 166 3.89 -1.91 20.88
CA LEU A 166 4.14 -2.10 19.45
C LEU A 166 2.87 -2.60 18.73
N VAL A 167 2.20 -3.61 19.29
CA VAL A 167 0.95 -4.15 18.74
C VAL A 167 -0.15 -3.10 18.71
N ASP A 168 -0.30 -2.30 19.78
CA ASP A 168 -1.28 -1.21 19.84
C ASP A 168 -1.05 -0.18 18.73
N LYS A 169 0.21 0.24 18.51
CA LYS A 169 0.60 1.14 17.42
C LYS A 169 0.27 0.58 16.03
N MET A 170 0.55 -0.70 15.79
CA MET A 170 0.21 -1.36 14.52
C MET A 170 -1.31 -1.44 14.29
N ILE A 171 -2.10 -1.66 15.33
CA ILE A 171 -3.56 -1.73 15.22
C ILE A 171 -4.16 -0.33 15.00
N ASP A 172 -3.69 0.70 15.70
CA ASP A 172 -4.17 2.08 15.59
C ASP A 172 -3.82 2.74 14.24
N SER A 173 -2.80 2.23 13.55
CA SER A 173 -2.41 2.70 12.22
C SER A 173 -3.14 2.01 11.06
N ALA A 174 -3.89 0.93 11.31
CA ALA A 174 -4.56 0.12 10.29
C ALA A 174 -5.87 0.75 9.72
N HIS A 175 -5.98 2.08 9.67
CA HIS A 175 -7.21 2.83 9.36
C HIS A 175 -7.38 3.27 7.91
#